data_AF-A0A8T1X3I8-F1
#
_entry.id   AF-A0A8T1X3I8-F1
#
_cell.length_a   1.000
_cell.length_b   1.000
_cell.length_c   1.000
_cell.angle_alpha   90.00
_cell.angle_beta   90.00
_cell.angle_gamma   90.00
#
_symmetry.space_group_name_H-M   'P 1'
#
loop_
_entity.id
_entity.type
_entity.pdbx_description
1 polymer ?
#
loop_
_entity_poly.entity_id
_entity_poly.type
_entity_poly.pdbx_seq_one_letter_code
_entity_poly.pdbx_strand_id
1 'polypeptide(L)'
;MGVDGFLRQLKDAVDDTHLRHFAGQTLVVDALSWLHKACYGCAFDLSTGRETDTYVRYMLRKVDMVRGCGVAKVILVFDGQRLPLKASTHEKRQSLKEENRKRALESMAASKKLQGADRQSQLSQAYQHFQRSVSVTSEVISNVMSALRAAKVPFVVAPFEADAQMVWMCKEGLATAIVTEDSDVVVYCLTASILSPVLVKLDDNGSAQVTAITKKLMLMSDELH
;
A
#
# COMPACT_ATOMS: atom_id res chain seq x y z
N MET A 1 3.10 5.24 -4.43
CA MET A 1 2.72 6.60 -3.99
C MET A 1 4.02 7.30 -3.57
N GLY A 2 4.01 8.60 -3.31
CA GLY A 2 5.20 9.34 -2.86
C GLY A 2 5.83 10.30 -3.87
N VAL A 3 7.06 10.74 -3.59
CA VAL A 3 7.85 11.68 -4.43
C VAL A 3 8.13 11.07 -5.79
N ASP A 4 7.60 11.71 -6.84
CA ASP A 4 7.71 11.22 -8.22
C ASP A 4 9.17 11.05 -8.66
N GLY A 5 9.51 9.84 -9.08
CA GLY A 5 10.85 9.50 -9.58
C GLY A 5 11.90 9.24 -8.50
N PHE A 6 11.57 9.37 -7.21
CA PHE A 6 12.53 9.23 -6.11
C PHE A 6 13.26 7.88 -6.11
N LEU A 7 12.53 6.75 -6.19
CA LEU A 7 13.15 5.42 -6.31
C LEU A 7 14.03 5.26 -7.55
N ARG A 8 13.73 5.96 -8.66
CA ARG A 8 14.58 5.91 -9.86
C ARG A 8 15.90 6.64 -9.64
N GLN A 9 15.88 7.70 -8.83
CA GLN A 9 17.09 8.42 -8.41
C GLN A 9 17.90 7.61 -7.40
N LEU A 10 17.23 6.81 -6.55
CA LEU A 10 17.86 5.90 -5.60
C LEU A 10 18.23 4.52 -6.19
N LYS A 11 18.24 4.35 -7.51
CA LYS A 11 18.50 3.04 -8.15
C LYS A 11 19.79 2.35 -7.67
N ASP A 12 20.81 3.13 -7.32
CA ASP A 12 22.12 2.63 -6.87
C ASP A 12 22.11 2.27 -5.37
N ALA A 13 21.03 2.57 -4.66
CA ALA A 13 20.78 2.27 -3.26
C ALA A 13 19.60 1.29 -3.06
N VAL A 14 19.10 0.70 -4.14
CA VAL A 14 18.01 -0.28 -4.13
C VAL A 14 18.53 -1.60 -4.67
N ASP A 15 18.50 -2.63 -3.82
CA ASP A 15 18.92 -3.98 -4.17
C ASP A 15 17.72 -4.92 -4.26
N ASP A 16 17.83 -5.99 -5.03
CA ASP A 16 16.84 -7.08 -5.00
C ASP A 16 17.06 -7.94 -3.73
N THR A 17 15.96 -8.40 -3.12
CA THR A 17 15.99 -9.21 -1.90
C THR A 17 14.85 -10.21 -1.86
N HIS A 18 14.79 -11.00 -0.79
CA HIS A 18 13.69 -11.91 -0.50
C HIS A 18 13.32 -11.86 0.98
N LEU A 19 12.03 -12.00 1.29
CA LEU A 19 11.53 -12.07 2.67
C LEU A 19 12.19 -13.14 3.55
N ARG A 20 12.82 -14.17 2.97
CA ARG A 20 13.53 -15.22 3.71
C ARG A 20 14.75 -14.67 4.45
N HIS A 21 15.33 -13.57 3.99
CA HIS A 21 16.40 -12.86 4.70
C HIS A 21 15.92 -12.23 6.03
N PHE A 22 14.61 -12.09 6.20
CA PHE A 22 13.97 -11.55 7.40
C PHE A 22 13.31 -12.65 8.25
N ALA A 23 13.70 -13.91 8.05
CA ALA A 23 13.19 -15.03 8.84
C ALA A 23 13.50 -14.82 10.34
N GLY A 24 12.53 -15.14 11.20
CA GLY A 24 12.59 -14.91 12.65
C GLY A 24 12.36 -13.46 13.08
N GLN A 25 12.27 -12.50 12.15
CA GLN A 25 12.16 -11.08 12.47
C GLN A 25 10.70 -10.60 12.55
N THR A 26 10.53 -9.35 12.99
CA THR A 26 9.24 -8.64 13.00
C THR A 26 9.24 -7.56 11.93
N LEU A 27 8.28 -7.63 10.99
CA LEU A 27 8.08 -6.59 9.98
C LEU A 27 6.81 -5.77 10.29
N VAL A 28 6.89 -4.47 10.03
CA VAL A 28 5.72 -3.58 9.96
C VAL A 28 5.35 -3.33 8.51
N VAL A 29 4.06 -3.30 8.23
CA VAL A 29 3.53 -3.22 6.86
C VAL A 29 2.55 -2.06 6.75
N ASP A 30 2.71 -1.22 5.73
CA ASP A 30 1.69 -0.25 5.33
C ASP A 30 0.44 -0.99 4.85
N ALA A 31 -0.59 -1.01 5.69
CA ALA A 31 -1.83 -1.72 5.41
C ALA A 31 -2.58 -1.14 4.21
N LEU A 32 -2.53 0.18 4.03
CA LEU A 32 -3.27 0.86 2.97
C LEU A 32 -2.64 0.63 1.61
N SER A 33 -1.31 0.48 1.52
CA SER A 33 -0.65 0.08 0.28
C SER A 33 -1.21 -1.25 -0.27
N TRP A 34 -1.36 -2.26 0.59
CA TRP A 34 -1.94 -3.56 0.23
C TRP A 34 -3.44 -3.46 0.01
N LEU A 35 -4.17 -2.75 0.87
CA LEU A 35 -5.62 -2.65 0.78
C LEU A 35 -6.07 -1.91 -0.48
N HIS A 36 -5.31 -0.90 -0.92
CA HIS A 36 -5.53 -0.29 -2.22
C HIS A 36 -5.40 -1.30 -3.36
N LYS A 37 -4.31 -2.08 -3.42
CA LYS A 37 -4.14 -3.15 -4.43
C LYS A 37 -5.27 -4.20 -4.35
N ALA A 38 -5.69 -4.54 -3.14
CA ALA A 38 -6.78 -5.47 -2.89
C ALA A 38 -8.12 -4.97 -3.48
N CYS A 39 -8.46 -3.70 -3.24
CA CYS A 39 -9.67 -3.06 -3.75
C CYS A 39 -9.67 -2.93 -5.28
N TYR A 40 -8.51 -2.82 -5.93
CA TYR A 40 -8.44 -2.84 -7.40
C TYR A 40 -8.98 -4.16 -7.99
N GLY A 41 -8.77 -5.28 -7.30
CA GLY A 41 -9.25 -6.60 -7.72
C GLY A 41 -10.77 -6.77 -7.64
N CYS A 42 -11.47 -5.98 -6.81
CA CYS A 42 -12.92 -5.99 -6.66
C CYS A 42 -13.54 -4.60 -6.87
N ALA A 43 -12.90 -3.76 -7.68
CA ALA A 43 -13.27 -2.35 -7.83
C ALA A 43 -14.70 -2.16 -8.36
N PHE A 44 -15.13 -3.05 -9.24
CA PHE A 44 -16.49 -3.06 -9.77
C PHE A 44 -17.53 -3.34 -8.69
N ASP A 45 -17.29 -4.37 -7.87
CA ASP A 45 -18.21 -4.75 -6.79
C ASP A 45 -18.32 -3.63 -5.76
N LEU A 46 -17.18 -3.10 -5.31
CA LEU A 46 -17.12 -1.95 -4.39
C LEU A 46 -17.81 -0.72 -4.98
N SER A 47 -17.64 -0.46 -6.27
CA SER A 47 -18.24 0.71 -6.91
C SER A 47 -19.76 0.56 -7.09
N THR A 48 -20.24 -0.66 -7.28
CA THR A 48 -21.67 -0.94 -7.52
C THR A 48 -22.45 -1.35 -6.26
N GLY A 49 -21.79 -1.37 -5.10
CA GLY A 49 -22.42 -1.74 -3.82
C GLY A 49 -22.69 -3.23 -3.69
N ARG A 50 -21.98 -4.08 -4.44
CA ARG A 50 -22.05 -5.54 -4.28
C ARG A 50 -21.19 -5.96 -3.11
N GLU A 51 -21.75 -6.83 -2.26
CA GLU A 51 -20.99 -7.43 -1.18
C GLU A 51 -19.81 -8.24 -1.73
N THR A 52 -18.64 -8.05 -1.13
CA THR A 52 -17.42 -8.77 -1.51
C THR A 52 -16.47 -8.83 -0.32
N ASP A 53 -15.80 -9.97 -0.18
CA ASP A 53 -14.76 -10.23 0.83
C ASP A 53 -13.36 -10.32 0.18
N THR A 54 -13.27 -10.06 -1.12
CA THR A 54 -12.05 -10.25 -1.92
C THR A 54 -10.86 -9.48 -1.34
N TYR A 55 -11.10 -8.25 -0.87
CA TYR A 55 -10.05 -7.45 -0.26
C TYR A 55 -9.59 -7.99 1.09
N VAL A 56 -10.50 -8.57 1.89
CA VAL A 56 -10.15 -9.23 3.16
C VAL A 56 -9.28 -10.46 2.91
N ARG A 57 -9.71 -11.33 1.99
CA ARG A 57 -8.96 -12.53 1.61
C ARG A 57 -7.58 -12.19 1.06
N TYR A 58 -7.46 -11.11 0.30
CA TYR A 58 -6.17 -10.60 -0.18
C TYR A 58 -5.24 -10.21 0.98
N MET A 59 -5.74 -9.44 1.94
CA MET A 59 -4.93 -8.98 3.09
C MET A 59 -4.43 -10.17 3.92
N LEU A 60 -5.29 -11.14 4.23
CA LEU A 60 -4.92 -12.34 4.99
C LEU A 60 -3.91 -13.19 4.21
N ARG A 61 -4.15 -13.42 2.90
CA ARG A 61 -3.21 -14.15 2.05
C ARG A 61 -1.82 -13.51 2.02
N LYS A 62 -1.74 -12.17 1.96
CA LYS A 62 -0.45 -11.46 2.01
C LYS A 62 0.25 -11.66 3.36
N VAL A 63 -0.47 -11.60 4.47
CA VAL A 63 0.09 -11.89 5.80
C VAL A 63 0.62 -13.33 5.87
N ASP A 64 -0.16 -14.30 5.38
CA ASP A 64 0.23 -15.71 5.37
C ASP A 64 1.44 -15.96 4.46
N MET A 65 1.53 -15.27 3.32
CA MET A 65 2.70 -15.31 2.43
C MET A 65 3.96 -14.82 3.14
N VAL A 66 3.88 -13.69 3.85
CA VAL A 66 5.02 -13.14 4.59
C VAL A 66 5.45 -14.09 5.71
N ARG A 67 4.49 -14.61 6.48
CA ARG A 67 4.75 -15.64 7.53
C ARG A 67 5.34 -16.92 6.94
N GLY A 68 4.85 -17.36 5.78
CA GLY A 68 5.35 -18.53 5.05
C GLY A 68 6.79 -18.40 4.58
N CYS A 69 7.31 -17.17 4.47
CA CYS A 69 8.73 -16.91 4.21
C CYS A 69 9.61 -16.98 5.47
N GLY A 70 9.04 -17.31 6.64
CA GLY A 70 9.76 -17.48 7.90
C GLY A 70 9.73 -16.25 8.81
N VAL A 71 9.03 -15.17 8.43
CA VAL A 71 8.87 -13.97 9.26
C VAL A 71 8.05 -14.31 10.51
N ALA A 72 8.59 -14.02 11.70
CA ALA A 72 7.95 -14.40 12.96
C ALA A 72 6.69 -13.59 13.25
N LYS A 73 6.71 -12.28 12.98
CA LYS A 73 5.58 -11.39 13.25
C LYS A 73 5.42 -10.34 12.15
N VAL A 74 4.17 -10.14 11.75
CA VAL A 74 3.76 -9.12 10.76
C VAL A 74 2.76 -8.22 11.43
N ILE A 75 3.07 -6.94 11.56
CA ILE A 75 2.18 -5.93 12.16
C ILE A 75 1.70 -4.98 11.07
N LEU A 76 0.40 -4.95 10.83
CA LEU A 76 -0.17 -3.99 9.87
C LEU A 76 -0.36 -2.62 10.53
N VAL A 77 -0.01 -1.56 9.82
CA VAL A 77 -0.15 -0.17 10.26
C VAL A 77 -1.14 0.53 9.34
N PHE A 78 -2.23 1.04 9.91
CA PHE A 78 -3.24 1.84 9.20
C PHE A 78 -3.04 3.32 9.48
N ASP A 79 -3.33 4.18 8.50
CA ASP A 79 -3.49 5.62 8.74
C ASP A 79 -4.64 5.87 9.73
N GLY A 80 -4.48 6.90 10.54
CA GLY A 80 -5.52 7.47 11.39
C GLY A 80 -6.10 8.75 10.81
N GLN A 81 -5.94 9.86 11.53
CA GLN A 81 -6.51 11.14 11.14
C GLN A 81 -5.77 11.74 9.94
N ARG A 82 -6.50 12.44 9.07
CA ARG A 82 -5.91 13.14 7.94
C ARG A 82 -5.15 14.37 8.41
N LEU A 83 -3.95 14.57 7.86
CA LEU A 83 -3.18 15.80 8.08
C LEU A 83 -3.80 16.98 7.32
N PRO A 84 -4.02 18.14 7.97
CA PRO A 84 -4.50 19.35 7.29
C PRO A 84 -3.62 19.78 6.11
N LEU A 85 -2.30 19.59 6.24
CA LEU A 85 -1.31 19.92 5.20
C LEU A 85 -1.52 19.12 3.90
N LYS A 86 -2.16 17.96 3.95
CA LYS A 86 -2.45 17.12 2.77
C LYS A 86 -3.90 17.27 2.26
N ALA A 87 -4.70 18.20 2.82
CA ALA A 87 -6.10 18.37 2.46
C ALA A 87 -6.32 18.57 0.95
N SER A 88 -5.57 19.48 0.33
CA SER A 88 -5.67 19.78 -1.11
C SER A 88 -5.30 18.57 -1.99
N THR A 89 -4.29 17.78 -1.60
CA THR A 89 -3.92 16.55 -2.30
C THR A 89 -5.00 15.48 -2.17
N HIS A 90 -5.60 15.34 -0.98
CA HIS A 90 -6.70 14.41 -0.77
C HIS A 90 -7.95 14.80 -1.57
N GLU A 91 -8.29 16.09 -1.61
CA GLU A 91 -9.40 16.62 -2.42
C GLU A 91 -9.20 16.33 -3.91
N LYS A 92 -7.99 16.60 -4.44
CA LYS A 92 -7.65 16.26 -5.84
C LYS A 92 -7.76 14.75 -6.11
N ARG A 93 -7.26 13.90 -5.20
CA ARG A 93 -7.40 12.44 -5.35
C ARG A 93 -8.87 12.02 -5.31
N GLN A 94 -9.69 12.66 -4.48
CA GLN A 94 -11.10 12.35 -4.35
C GLN A 94 -11.89 12.76 -5.59
N SER A 95 -11.66 13.97 -6.12
CA SER A 95 -12.33 14.45 -7.33
C SER A 95 -12.00 13.59 -8.55
N LEU A 96 -10.73 13.21 -8.72
CA LEU A 96 -10.30 12.30 -9.80
C LEU A 96 -10.97 10.92 -9.70
N LYS A 97 -11.16 10.40 -8.48
CA LYS A 97 -11.86 9.12 -8.28
C LYS A 97 -13.33 9.22 -8.64
N GLU A 98 -13.99 10.30 -8.24
CA GLU A 98 -15.40 10.56 -8.56
C GLU A 98 -15.61 10.71 -10.07
N GLU A 99 -14.72 11.43 -10.76
CA GLU A 99 -14.75 11.55 -12.21
C GLU A 99 -14.57 10.18 -12.90
N ASN A 100 -13.59 9.39 -12.45
CA ASN A 100 -13.40 8.03 -12.99
C ASN A 100 -14.61 7.14 -12.72
N ARG A 101 -15.27 7.26 -11.57
CA ARG A 101 -16.49 6.52 -11.25
C ARG A 101 -17.61 6.86 -12.23
N LYS A 102 -17.80 8.15 -12.52
CA LYS A 102 -18.80 8.62 -13.48
C LYS A 102 -18.53 8.03 -14.88
N ARG A 103 -17.28 8.15 -15.37
CA ARG A 103 -16.87 7.57 -16.66
C ARG A 103 -17.07 6.05 -16.71
N ALA A 104 -16.79 5.35 -15.61
CA ALA A 104 -16.99 3.89 -15.52
C ALA A 104 -18.47 3.51 -15.69
N LEU A 105 -19.37 4.22 -15.02
CA LEU A 105 -20.81 3.99 -15.10
C LEU A 105 -21.36 4.31 -16.51
N GLU A 106 -20.89 5.39 -17.12
CA GLU A 106 -21.24 5.77 -18.50
C GLU A 106 -20.78 4.70 -19.50
N SER A 107 -19.52 4.25 -19.42
CA SER A 107 -19.01 3.18 -20.28
C SER A 107 -19.77 1.87 -20.06
N MET A 108 -20.12 1.53 -18.82
CA MET A 108 -20.90 0.33 -18.52
C MET A 108 -22.32 0.42 -19.09
N ALA A 109 -22.98 1.57 -18.99
CA ALA A 109 -24.30 1.79 -19.58
C ALA A 109 -24.26 1.73 -21.12
N ALA A 110 -23.24 2.32 -21.75
CA ALA A 110 -23.03 2.27 -23.20
C ALA A 110 -22.83 0.83 -23.70
N SER A 111 -22.09 0.01 -22.95
CA SER A 111 -21.83 -1.39 -23.31
C SER A 111 -23.10 -2.24 -23.48
N LYS A 112 -24.20 -1.88 -22.79
CA LYS A 112 -25.49 -2.59 -22.89
C LYS A 112 -26.14 -2.48 -24.28
N LYS A 113 -25.76 -1.47 -25.06
CA LYS A 113 -26.28 -1.23 -26.42
C LYS A 113 -25.40 -1.84 -27.52
N LEU A 114 -24.23 -2.37 -27.15
CA LEU A 114 -23.25 -2.94 -28.08
C LEU A 114 -23.32 -4.47 -28.07
N GLN A 115 -22.74 -5.10 -29.10
CA GLN A 115 -22.59 -6.56 -29.19
C GLN A 115 -21.19 -6.94 -29.66
N GLY A 116 -20.84 -8.22 -29.54
CA GLY A 116 -19.56 -8.75 -30.02
C GLY A 116 -18.33 -8.03 -29.44
N ALA A 117 -17.34 -7.78 -30.30
CA ALA A 117 -16.06 -7.18 -29.92
C ALA A 117 -16.20 -5.77 -29.32
N ASP A 118 -17.13 -4.96 -29.82
CA ASP A 118 -17.33 -3.58 -29.36
C ASP A 118 -17.83 -3.55 -27.91
N ARG A 119 -18.75 -4.46 -27.55
CA ARG A 119 -19.19 -4.62 -26.17
C ARG A 119 -18.04 -4.99 -25.25
N GLN A 120 -17.18 -5.92 -25.68
CA GLN A 120 -16.05 -6.39 -24.87
C GLN A 120 -15.02 -5.28 -24.63
N SER A 121 -14.71 -4.49 -25.68
CA SER A 121 -13.85 -3.32 -25.57
C SER A 121 -14.42 -2.29 -24.59
N GLN A 122 -15.70 -1.96 -24.72
CA GLN A 122 -16.37 -0.98 -23.86
C GLN A 122 -16.44 -1.44 -22.39
N LEU A 123 -16.72 -2.72 -22.15
CA LEU A 123 -16.67 -3.31 -20.81
C LEU A 123 -15.27 -3.22 -20.21
N SER A 124 -14.25 -3.55 -21.00
CA SER A 124 -12.85 -3.49 -20.55
C SER A 124 -12.46 -2.06 -20.13
N GLN A 125 -12.88 -1.06 -20.90
CA GLN A 125 -12.69 0.36 -20.55
C GLN A 125 -13.45 0.74 -19.26
N ALA A 126 -14.68 0.27 -19.09
CA ALA A 126 -15.46 0.51 -17.87
C ALA A 126 -14.74 -0.06 -16.63
N TYR A 127 -14.24 -1.30 -16.71
CA TYR A 127 -13.48 -1.93 -15.63
C TYR A 127 -12.21 -1.16 -15.28
N GLN A 128 -11.46 -0.64 -16.26
CA GLN A 128 -10.29 0.21 -16.00
C GLN A 128 -10.66 1.50 -15.27
N HIS A 129 -11.77 2.15 -15.63
CA HIS A 129 -12.25 3.33 -14.91
C HIS A 129 -12.73 2.99 -13.50
N PHE A 130 -13.39 1.84 -13.29
CA PHE A 130 -13.75 1.39 -11.94
C PHE A 130 -12.51 1.22 -11.05
N GLN A 131 -11.46 0.58 -11.57
CA GLN A 131 -10.18 0.42 -10.86
C GLN A 131 -9.57 1.76 -10.45
N ARG A 132 -9.57 2.75 -11.35
CA ARG A 132 -9.07 4.10 -11.08
C ARG A 132 -9.96 4.91 -10.12
N SER A 133 -11.22 4.53 -9.99
CA SER A 133 -12.18 5.18 -9.09
C SER A 133 -12.18 4.65 -7.66
N VAL A 134 -11.48 3.54 -7.40
CA VAL A 134 -11.59 2.84 -6.12
C VAL A 134 -11.14 3.73 -4.95
N SER A 135 -11.97 3.77 -3.94
CA SER A 135 -11.67 4.42 -2.66
C SER A 135 -11.77 3.40 -1.54
N VAL A 136 -10.79 3.41 -0.65
CA VAL A 136 -10.83 2.61 0.58
C VAL A 136 -11.73 3.36 1.56
N THR A 137 -12.90 2.81 1.83
CA THR A 137 -13.90 3.40 2.75
C THR A 137 -13.64 2.94 4.19
N SER A 138 -14.22 3.66 5.15
CA SER A 138 -14.17 3.26 6.57
C SER A 138 -14.79 1.88 6.81
N GLU A 139 -15.81 1.50 6.04
CA GLU A 139 -16.42 0.16 6.09
C GLU A 139 -15.43 -0.93 5.65
N VAL A 140 -14.75 -0.72 4.52
CA VAL A 140 -13.70 -1.64 4.04
C VAL A 140 -12.60 -1.81 5.09
N ILE A 141 -12.14 -0.72 5.70
CA ILE A 141 -11.14 -0.76 6.77
C ILE A 141 -11.66 -1.53 7.99
N SER A 142 -12.89 -1.26 8.42
CA SER A 142 -13.53 -1.94 9.56
C SER A 142 -13.65 -3.46 9.33
N ASN A 143 -14.05 -3.86 8.12
CA ASN A 143 -14.17 -5.27 7.73
C ASN A 143 -12.81 -5.97 7.75
N VAL A 144 -11.76 -5.33 7.21
CA VAL A 144 -10.39 -5.86 7.28
C VAL A 144 -9.93 -5.97 8.73
N MET A 145 -10.08 -4.92 9.54
CA MET A 145 -9.67 -4.94 10.95
C MET A 145 -10.38 -6.05 11.73
N SER A 146 -11.67 -6.24 11.50
CA SER A 146 -12.45 -7.31 12.14
C SER A 146 -11.91 -8.69 11.76
N ALA A 147 -11.60 -8.91 10.49
CA ALA A 147 -11.00 -10.16 10.02
C ALA A 147 -9.58 -10.38 10.57
N LEU A 148 -8.76 -9.32 10.66
CA LEU A 148 -7.43 -9.39 11.27
C LEU A 148 -7.50 -9.77 12.76
N ARG A 149 -8.47 -9.21 13.52
CA ARG A 149 -8.71 -9.61 14.92
C ARG A 149 -9.08 -11.09 15.02
N ALA A 150 -10.02 -11.55 14.17
CA ALA A 150 -10.43 -12.95 14.15
C ALA A 150 -9.25 -13.90 13.82
N ALA A 151 -8.39 -13.50 12.88
CA ALA A 151 -7.20 -14.24 12.49
C ALA A 151 -5.99 -14.04 13.44
N LYS A 152 -6.16 -13.30 14.54
CA LYS A 152 -5.08 -12.97 15.50
C LYS A 152 -3.85 -12.35 14.83
N VAL A 153 -4.07 -11.53 13.81
CA VAL A 153 -3.01 -10.76 13.15
C VAL A 153 -2.92 -9.40 13.85
N PRO A 154 -1.76 -9.01 14.40
CA PRO A 154 -1.61 -7.74 15.08
C PRO A 154 -1.67 -6.58 14.09
N PHE A 155 -2.31 -5.49 14.49
CA PHE A 155 -2.30 -4.24 13.75
C PHE A 155 -2.40 -3.04 14.69
N VAL A 156 -1.99 -1.88 14.19
CA VAL A 156 -2.10 -0.59 14.88
C VAL A 156 -2.75 0.43 13.96
N VAL A 157 -3.43 1.41 14.54
CA VAL A 157 -3.89 2.61 13.82
C VAL A 157 -2.99 3.75 14.26
N ALA A 158 -2.27 4.35 13.33
CA ALA A 158 -1.43 5.50 13.60
C ALA A 158 -2.29 6.69 14.05
N PRO A 159 -1.76 7.64 14.84
CA PRO A 159 -2.48 8.89 15.13
C PRO A 159 -2.81 9.67 13.85
N PHE A 160 -1.86 9.69 12.91
CA PHE A 160 -1.97 10.32 11.59
C PHE A 160 -1.49 9.37 10.50
N GLU A 161 -0.23 9.48 10.05
CA GLU A 161 0.28 8.69 8.92
C GLU A 161 0.96 7.39 9.38
N ALA A 162 0.72 6.31 8.64
CA ALA A 162 1.34 5.01 8.85
C ALA A 162 2.87 5.08 8.69
N ASP A 163 3.38 5.91 7.77
CA ASP A 163 4.82 6.07 7.54
C ASP A 163 5.57 6.45 8.83
N ALA A 164 5.09 7.50 9.51
CA ALA A 164 5.68 7.97 10.76
C ALA A 164 5.59 6.91 11.88
N GLN A 165 4.45 6.22 11.97
CA GLN A 165 4.23 5.17 12.96
C GLN A 165 5.16 3.96 12.74
N MET A 166 5.33 3.51 11.49
CA MET A 166 6.23 2.40 11.13
C MET A 166 7.69 2.75 11.45
N VAL A 167 8.14 3.95 11.07
CA VAL A 167 9.49 4.44 11.37
C VAL A 167 9.72 4.51 12.87
N TRP A 168 8.77 5.03 13.65
CA TRP A 168 8.87 5.05 15.11
C TRP A 168 8.95 3.64 15.70
N MET A 169 8.14 2.69 15.22
CA MET A 169 8.20 1.29 15.68
C MET A 169 9.56 0.64 15.40
N CYS A 170 10.18 0.96 14.27
CA CYS A 170 11.54 0.52 13.97
C CYS A 170 12.58 1.17 14.88
N LYS A 171 12.44 2.47 15.15
CA LYS A 171 13.33 3.22 16.06
C LYS A 171 13.33 2.65 17.48
N GLU A 172 12.16 2.25 17.97
CA GLU A 172 11.99 1.64 19.31
C GLU A 172 12.33 0.13 19.35
N GLY A 173 12.82 -0.44 18.24
CA GLY A 173 13.18 -1.86 18.17
C GLY A 173 11.97 -2.83 18.19
N LEU A 174 10.76 -2.34 17.96
CA LEU A 174 9.54 -3.16 17.90
C LEU A 174 9.42 -3.92 16.58
N ALA A 175 10.10 -3.45 15.54
CA ALA A 175 10.19 -4.07 14.22
C ALA A 175 11.56 -3.81 13.60
N THR A 176 12.01 -4.70 12.72
CA THR A 176 13.34 -4.60 12.12
C THR A 176 13.31 -4.06 10.70
N ALA A 177 12.17 -4.14 10.02
CA ALA A 177 12.01 -3.70 8.63
C ALA A 177 10.58 -3.25 8.33
N ILE A 178 10.47 -2.39 7.31
CA ILE A 178 9.23 -1.77 6.84
C ILE A 178 8.87 -2.34 5.47
N VAL A 179 7.61 -2.70 5.24
CA VAL A 179 7.09 -3.07 3.92
C VAL A 179 6.09 -2.02 3.47
N THR A 180 6.36 -1.37 2.35
CA THR A 180 5.45 -0.35 1.78
C THR A 180 5.63 -0.22 0.26
N GLU A 181 4.67 0.42 -0.39
CA GLU A 181 4.76 0.85 -1.80
C GLU A 181 4.93 2.37 -1.92
N ASP A 182 5.05 3.06 -0.79
CA ASP A 182 5.34 4.48 -0.71
C ASP A 182 6.81 4.69 -0.36
N SER A 183 7.54 5.34 -1.28
CA SER A 183 8.95 5.61 -1.07
C SER A 183 9.19 6.78 -0.11
N ASP A 184 8.16 7.55 0.24
CA ASP A 184 8.27 8.67 1.18
C ASP A 184 8.73 8.21 2.56
N VAL A 185 8.47 6.96 2.93
CA VAL A 185 8.93 6.39 4.21
C VAL A 185 10.46 6.43 4.35
N VAL A 186 11.21 6.43 3.24
CA VAL A 186 12.67 6.56 3.27
C VAL A 186 13.08 7.93 3.82
N VAL A 187 12.35 8.99 3.50
CA VAL A 187 12.59 10.34 4.04
C VAL A 187 12.36 10.33 5.55
N TYR A 188 11.27 9.71 6.01
CA TYR A 188 11.01 9.53 7.45
C TYR A 188 12.14 8.77 8.14
N CYS A 189 12.66 7.70 7.53
CA CYS A 189 13.76 6.93 8.09
C CYS A 189 15.04 7.78 8.23
N LEU A 190 15.38 8.55 7.20
CA LEU A 190 16.53 9.46 7.21
C LEU A 190 16.38 10.56 8.28
N THR A 191 15.21 11.21 8.36
CA THR A 191 14.93 12.24 9.37
C THR A 191 14.95 11.68 10.80
N ALA A 192 14.53 10.43 10.99
CA ALA A 192 14.58 9.76 12.29
C ALA A 192 15.94 9.12 12.61
N SER A 193 16.91 9.22 11.69
CA SER A 193 18.24 8.59 11.76
C SER A 193 18.20 7.08 11.99
N ILE A 194 17.25 6.38 11.37
CA ILE A 194 17.19 4.91 11.38
C ILE A 194 17.63 4.33 10.04
N LEU A 195 18.24 3.14 10.10
CA LEU A 195 18.74 2.41 8.93
C LEU A 195 17.94 1.13 8.65
N SER A 196 16.71 1.05 9.17
CA SER A 196 15.85 -0.11 8.98
C SER A 196 15.57 -0.34 7.50
N PRO A 197 15.70 -1.59 7.01
CA PRO A 197 15.40 -1.91 5.62
C PRO A 197 13.96 -1.55 5.26
N VAL A 198 13.79 -0.85 4.13
CA VAL A 198 12.49 -0.54 3.53
C VAL A 198 12.31 -1.43 2.31
N LEU A 199 11.39 -2.38 2.40
CA LEU A 199 11.04 -3.29 1.33
C LEU A 199 9.91 -2.69 0.50
N VAL A 200 10.12 -2.62 -0.81
CA VAL A 200 9.18 -2.13 -1.81
C VAL A 200 8.95 -3.16 -2.90
N LYS A 201 7.86 -3.02 -3.65
CA LYS A 201 7.49 -3.93 -4.76
C LYS A 201 7.50 -5.42 -4.34
N LEU A 202 6.81 -5.72 -3.23
CA LEU A 202 6.75 -7.09 -2.71
C LEU A 202 5.81 -7.97 -3.54
N ASP A 203 6.38 -8.99 -4.16
CA ASP A 203 5.68 -9.99 -4.96
C ASP A 203 5.12 -11.14 -4.11
N ASP A 204 4.18 -11.91 -4.69
CA ASP A 204 3.51 -13.03 -4.01
C ASP A 204 4.43 -14.24 -3.77
N ASN A 205 5.60 -14.30 -4.42
CA ASN A 205 6.64 -15.31 -4.16
C ASN A 205 7.61 -14.91 -3.03
N GLY A 206 7.50 -13.70 -2.48
CA GLY A 206 8.38 -13.17 -1.45
C GLY A 206 9.61 -12.41 -1.95
N SER A 207 9.80 -12.27 -3.28
CA SER A 207 10.76 -11.35 -3.88
C SER A 207 10.34 -9.90 -3.63
N ALA A 208 11.31 -9.04 -3.35
CA ALA A 208 11.09 -7.61 -3.14
C ALA A 208 12.34 -6.83 -3.54
N GLN A 209 12.21 -5.51 -3.61
CA GLN A 209 13.36 -4.60 -3.63
C GLN A 209 13.55 -4.02 -2.23
N VAL A 210 14.78 -3.78 -1.83
CA VAL A 210 15.11 -3.18 -0.53
C VAL A 210 15.94 -1.94 -0.74
N THR A 211 15.52 -0.84 -0.12
CA THR A 211 16.33 0.38 -0.06
C THR A 211 17.33 0.21 1.07
N ALA A 212 18.62 0.10 0.71
CA ALA A 212 19.71 0.10 1.65
C ALA A 212 19.99 1.55 2.04
N ILE A 213 19.36 2.02 3.13
CA ILE A 213 19.77 3.26 3.80
C ILE A 213 21.13 2.96 4.45
N THR A 214 22.20 2.98 3.65
CA THR A 214 23.56 2.76 4.12
C THR A 214 24.12 4.06 4.69
N LYS A 215 25.17 3.96 5.52
CA LYS A 215 25.98 5.09 5.97
C LYS A 215 26.35 6.07 4.83
N LYS A 216 26.44 5.59 3.59
CA LYS A 216 26.74 6.40 2.40
C LYS A 216 25.72 7.51 2.16
N LEU A 217 24.42 7.28 2.41
CA LEU A 217 23.36 8.29 2.30
C LEU A 217 23.41 9.32 3.44
N MET A 218 23.83 8.93 4.65
CA MET A 218 24.05 9.86 5.76
C MET A 218 25.32 10.71 5.57
N LEU A 219 26.37 10.15 4.96
CA LEU A 219 27.59 10.90 4.66
C LEU A 219 27.37 11.95 3.57
N MET A 220 26.44 11.73 2.64
CA MET A 220 26.07 12.73 1.63
C MET A 220 25.33 13.94 2.20
N SER A 221 24.71 13.85 3.39
CA SER A 221 24.14 15.03 4.07
C SER A 221 25.19 15.86 4.82
N ASP A 222 26.32 15.25 5.21
CA ASP A 222 27.41 15.94 5.90
C ASP A 222 28.30 16.75 4.92
N GLU A 223 28.27 16.45 3.62
CA GLU A 223 28.99 17.22 2.58
C GLU A 223 28.24 18.47 2.09
N LEU A 224 27.06 18.76 2.65
CA LEU A 224 26.18 19.87 2.26
C LEU A 224 26.16 21.04 3.27
N HIS A 225 27.08 21.07 4.24
CA HIS A 225 27.32 22.19 5.17
C HIS A 225 28.77 22.66 5.06
#